data_AF-A0A355H720-F1
#
_entry.id   AF-A0A355H720-F1
#
_cell.length_a   1.000
_cell.length_b   1.000
_cell.length_c   1.000
_cell.angle_alpha   90.00
_cell.angle_beta   90.00
_cell.angle_gamma   90.00
#
_symmetry.space_group_name_H-M   'P 1'
#
loop_
_entity.id
_entity.type
_entity.pdbx_description
1 polymer ?
#
loop_
_entity_poly.entity_id
_entity_poly.type
_entity_poly.pdbx_seq_one_letter_code
_entity_poly.pdbx_strand_id
1 'polypeptide(L)' 'PRRAGVSAFGFGGTNFHFVLEEFQATPSGPFRMHKTSETVFISAPTPKELDAACNNLLAE' A
#
# COMPACT_ATOMS: atom_id res chain seq x y z
N PRO A 1 16.19 -8.53 -5.30
CA PRO A 1 15.12 -8.09 -4.38
C PRO A 1 15.67 -8.02 -2.95
N ARG A 2 15.30 -6.99 -2.19
CA ARG A 2 15.63 -6.91 -0.76
C ARG A 2 14.95 -8.04 0.00
N ARG A 3 15.62 -8.58 1.02
CA ARG A 3 15.10 -9.68 1.85
C ARG A 3 15.25 -9.32 3.33
N ALA A 4 14.27 -9.72 4.14
CA ALA A 4 14.29 -9.48 5.57
C ALA A 4 13.72 -10.69 6.32
N GLY A 5 14.31 -10.99 7.47
CA GLY A 5 13.76 -11.94 8.43
C GLY A 5 13.04 -11.19 9.55
N VAL A 6 11.87 -11.67 9.95
CA VAL A 6 11.13 -11.19 11.13
C VAL A 6 10.95 -12.36 12.08
N SER A 7 11.50 -12.23 13.29
CA SER A 7 11.37 -13.22 14.35
C SER A 7 10.55 -12.66 15.50
N ALA A 8 9.68 -13.48 16.07
CA ALA A 8 8.93 -13.18 17.28
C ALA A 8 9.08 -14.34 18.28
N PHE A 9 9.49 -14.02 19.50
CA PHE A 9 9.71 -14.99 20.58
C PHE A 9 8.84 -14.63 21.78
N GLY A 10 7.82 -15.47 22.04
CA GLY A 10 6.90 -15.26 23.15
C GLY A 10 7.46 -15.78 24.47
N PHE A 11 7.19 -15.06 25.56
CA PHE A 11 7.59 -15.48 26.91
C PHE A 11 7.03 -16.86 27.30
N GLY A 12 5.84 -17.23 26.80
CA GLY A 12 5.24 -18.55 26.99
C GLY A 12 5.85 -19.67 26.12
N GLY A 13 6.91 -19.39 25.36
CA GLY A 13 7.63 -20.36 24.54
C GLY A 13 7.12 -20.52 23.10
N THR A 14 6.02 -19.86 22.72
CA THR A 14 5.54 -19.84 21.32
C THR A 14 6.38 -18.89 20.49
N ASN A 15 6.93 -19.40 19.37
CA ASN A 15 7.83 -18.65 18.50
C ASN A 15 7.31 -18.66 17.05
N PHE A 16 7.58 -17.57 16.33
CA PHE A 16 7.30 -17.42 14.91
C PHE A 16 8.48 -16.81 14.18
N HIS A 17 8.68 -17.23 12.93
CA HIS A 17 9.68 -16.67 12.05
C HIS A 17 9.13 -16.56 10.63
N PHE A 18 9.23 -15.36 10.05
CA PHE A 18 8.87 -15.08 8.67
C PHE A 18 10.08 -14.64 7.87
N VAL A 19 10.14 -15.08 6.63
CA VAL A 19 11.08 -14.56 5.63
C VAL A 19 10.26 -13.76 4.62
N LEU A 20 10.67 -12.51 4.40
CA LEU A 20 10.05 -11.58 3.48
C LEU A 20 11.00 -11.30 2.32
N GLU A 21 10.43 -11.14 1.14
CA GLU A 21 11.13 -10.67 -0.05
C GLU A 21 10.39 -9.45 -0.61
N GLU A 22 11.15 -8.48 -1.12
CA GLU A 22 10.63 -7.31 -1.81
C GLU A 22 9.80 -7.73 -3.03
N PHE A 23 8.54 -7.29 -3.06
CA PHE A 23 7.71 -7.42 -4.25
C PHE A 23 8.34 -6.64 -5.40
N GLN A 24 8.59 -7.33 -6.51
CA GLN A 24 9.02 -6.71 -7.75
C GLN A 24 7.82 -6.65 -8.69
N ALA A 25 7.35 -5.44 -9.00
CA ALA A 25 6.37 -5.27 -10.06
C ALA A 25 6.98 -5.74 -11.37
N THR A 26 6.30 -6.65 -12.08
CA THR A 26 6.65 -6.97 -13.46
C THR A 26 6.53 -5.68 -14.27
N PRO A 27 7.56 -5.25 -15.02
CA PRO A 27 7.41 -4.13 -15.92
C PRO A 27 6.38 -4.55 -16.98
N SER A 28 5.16 -4.02 -16.91
CA SER A 28 4.34 -3.96 -18.11
C SER A 28 5.08 -3.07 -19.10
N GLY A 29 5.26 -3.54 -20.33
CA GLY A 29 5.89 -2.79 -21.42
C GLY A 29 5.28 -1.39 -21.61
N PRO A 30 5.82 -0.57 -22.53
CA PRO A 30 5.54 0.86 -22.59
C PRO A 30 4.03 1.13 -22.49
N PHE A 31 3.59 1.63 -21.34
CA PHE A 31 2.25 2.15 -21.17
C PHE A 31 2.11 3.28 -22.18
N ARG A 32 1.41 3.04 -23.29
CA ARG A 32 0.87 4.13 -24.08
C ARG A 32 -0.10 4.85 -23.16
N MET A 33 0.34 5.99 -22.62
CA MET A 33 -0.49 6.89 -21.84
C MET A 33 -1.55 7.50 -22.77
N HIS A 34 -2.60 6.75 -23.06
CA HIS A 34 -3.90 7.37 -23.28
C HIS A 34 -4.38 7.84 -21.91
N LYS A 35 -3.83 8.97 -21.43
CA LYS A 35 -4.28 9.62 -20.19
C LYS A 35 -5.67 10.20 -20.45
N THR A 36 -6.68 9.35 -20.38
CA THR A 36 -8.06 9.77 -20.21
C THR A 36 -8.24 10.19 -18.75
N SER A 37 -9.03 11.23 -18.51
CA SER A 37 -9.47 11.55 -17.15
C SER A 37 -10.28 10.37 -16.63
N GLU A 38 -9.85 9.77 -15.53
CA GLU A 38 -10.62 8.75 -14.81
C GLU A 38 -11.31 9.37 -13.61
N THR A 39 -12.52 8.91 -13.33
CA THR A 39 -13.31 9.39 -12.18
C THR A 39 -12.88 8.64 -10.93
N VAL A 40 -12.45 9.38 -9.91
CA VAL A 40 -12.17 8.83 -8.58
C VAL A 40 -13.33 9.18 -7.65
N PHE A 41 -13.91 8.15 -7.02
CA PHE A 41 -14.94 8.34 -6.01
C PHE A 41 -14.32 8.36 -4.62
N ILE A 42 -14.59 9.43 -3.87
CA ILE A 42 -14.14 9.59 -2.49
C ILE A 42 -15.39 9.70 -1.62
N SER A 43 -15.42 8.95 -0.54
CA SER A 43 -16.51 8.97 0.43
C SER A 43 -15.95 8.96 1.85
N ALA A 44 -16.69 9.57 2.76
CA ALA A 44 -16.40 9.51 4.18
C ALA A 44 -17.68 9.67 5.01
N PRO A 45 -17.72 9.17 6.26
CA PRO A 45 -18.89 9.28 7.13
C PRO A 45 -19.28 10.72 7.48
N THR A 46 -18.30 11.64 7.53
CA THR A 46 -18.53 13.06 7.84
C THR A 46 -17.83 13.99 6.84
N PRO A 47 -18.30 15.25 6.67
CA PRO A 47 -17.63 16.23 5.80
C PRO A 47 -16.15 16.46 6.18
N LYS A 48 -15.84 16.49 7.48
CA LYS A 48 -14.46 16.67 7.97
C LYS A 48 -13.53 15.52 7.57
N GLU A 49 -14.04 14.29 7.59
CA GLU A 49 -13.29 13.11 7.14
C GLU A 49 -13.17 13.06 5.62
N LEU A 50 -14.17 13.58 4.89
CA LEU A 50 -14.10 13.70 3.43
C LEU A 50 -13.00 14.68 3.02
N ASP A 51 -12.93 15.84 3.67
CA ASP A 51 -11.86 16.82 3.44
C ASP A 51 -10.48 16.22 3.72
N ALA A 52 -10.34 15.44 4.79
CA ALA A 52 -9.08 14.74 5.09
C ALA A 52 -8.72 13.70 4.02
N ALA A 53 -9.69 12.90 3.56
CA ALA A 53 -9.49 11.91 2.51
C ALA A 53 -9.07 12.56 1.18
N CYS A 54 -9.73 13.67 0.80
CA CYS A 54 -9.36 14.45 -0.39
C CYS A 54 -7.93 15.00 -0.30
N ASN A 55 -7.55 15.57 0.85
CA ASN A 55 -6.21 16.13 1.03
C ASN A 55 -5.12 15.05 1.02
N ASN A 56 -5.39 13.87 1.59
CA ASN A 56 -4.45 12.75 1.54
C ASN A 56 -4.24 12.24 0.11
N LEU A 57 -5.32 12.18 -0.69
CA LEU A 57 -5.22 11.76 -2.08
C LEU A 57 -4.41 12.74 -2.94
N LEU A 58 -4.49 14.04 -2.64
CA LEU A 58 -3.72 15.07 -3.36
C LEU A 58 -2.24 15.14 -2.94
N ALA A 59 -1.88 14.54 -1.80
CA ALA A 59 -0.52 14.59 -1.25
C ALA A 59 0.39 13.46 -1.78
N GLU A 60 -0.17 12.45 -2.46
CA GLU A 60 0.56 11.41 -3.21
C GLU A 60 0.91 11.85 -4.64
#